data_AF-X1HWL9-F1
#
_entry.id   AF-X1HWL9-F1
#
_cell.length_a   1.000
_cell.length_b   1.000
_cell.length_c   1.000
_cell.angle_alpha   90.00
_cell.angle_beta   90.00
_cell.angle_gamma   90.00
#
_symmetry.space_group_name_H-M   'P 1'
#
loop_
_entity.id
_entity.type
_entity.pdbx_description
1 polymer ?
#
loop_
_entity_poly.entity_id
_entity_poly.type
_entity_poly.pdbx_seq_one_letter_code
_entity_poly.pdbx_strand_id
1 'polypeptide(L)'
;ILAKGIRERKSKDSLFILCSENGWNIEALMESYLKEYISDLSSSVKIGNPIMGRMCRCEENIKKEGVYQSVADDFNWAVIAEPWYGIPLVESIAKDKVFFGRAFQAKGEREFSALKRMKFLLHNGTHAFLSHLGYLKGYSHFYQLAEEKELLRLAHKMMNDEIIRALLSNYPDVLDENEVNNYAIDILRRILCPVFKDSIERGIRGSLEKLKPEERLISGAKFIISSGFLPEVYAMMIAAAIEINKKEGRLKGSLERILLDYCQLKADKDKKIIELVKKS
;
A
#
# COMPACT_ATOMS: atom_id res chain seq x y z
N ILE A 1 -1.01 17.93 -19.69
CA ILE A 1 -1.84 17.13 -20.64
C ILE A 1 -3.29 17.07 -20.18
N LEU A 2 -3.60 16.51 -19.01
CA LEU A 2 -4.97 16.39 -18.50
C LEU A 2 -5.74 17.72 -18.50
N ALA A 3 -5.16 18.80 -17.97
CA ALA A 3 -5.82 20.11 -17.94
C ALA A 3 -6.21 20.63 -19.32
N LYS A 4 -5.32 20.47 -20.32
CA LYS A 4 -5.62 20.80 -21.72
C LYS A 4 -6.78 19.96 -22.25
N GLY A 5 -6.73 18.64 -22.03
CA GLY A 5 -7.79 17.72 -22.44
C GLY A 5 -9.14 18.05 -21.82
N ILE A 6 -9.18 18.46 -20.55
CA ILE A 6 -10.42 18.90 -19.87
C ILE A 6 -10.99 20.16 -20.54
N ARG A 7 -10.16 21.16 -20.85
CA ARG A 7 -10.61 22.41 -21.51
C ARG A 7 -11.10 22.19 -22.94
N GLU A 8 -10.47 21.28 -23.67
CA GLU A 8 -10.80 20.99 -25.07
C GLU A 8 -11.93 19.95 -25.21
N ARG A 9 -12.32 19.30 -24.11
CA ARG A 9 -13.39 18.30 -24.10
C ARG A 9 -14.73 18.95 -24.44
N LYS A 10 -15.37 18.47 -25.51
CA LYS A 10 -16.70 18.93 -25.97
C LYS A 10 -17.87 18.18 -25.34
N SER A 11 -17.67 16.93 -24.89
CA SER A 11 -18.72 16.14 -24.26
C SER A 11 -19.11 16.77 -22.91
N LYS A 12 -20.41 16.79 -22.63
CA LYS A 12 -20.98 17.22 -21.34
C LYS A 12 -21.12 16.07 -20.34
N ASP A 13 -20.81 14.84 -20.74
CA ASP A 13 -20.83 13.67 -19.84
C ASP A 13 -19.72 13.81 -18.80
N SER A 14 -19.99 13.27 -17.60
CA SER A 14 -19.02 13.21 -16.52
C SER A 14 -17.69 12.60 -16.97
N LEU A 15 -16.60 13.23 -16.54
CA LEU A 15 -15.24 12.73 -16.74
C LEU A 15 -14.75 12.14 -15.43
N PHE A 16 -14.42 10.85 -15.44
CA PHE A 16 -13.88 10.17 -14.26
C PHE A 16 -12.36 10.05 -14.38
N ILE A 17 -11.65 10.49 -13.34
CA ILE A 17 -10.19 10.37 -13.22
C ILE A 17 -9.91 9.42 -12.04
N LEU A 18 -9.47 8.19 -12.35
CA LEU A 18 -9.14 7.18 -11.34
C LEU A 18 -7.63 7.08 -11.16
N CYS A 19 -7.12 7.57 -10.02
CA CYS A 19 -5.68 7.70 -9.80
C CYS A 19 -4.96 6.35 -9.64
N SER A 20 -5.64 5.30 -9.18
CA SER A 20 -5.14 3.91 -9.12
C SER A 20 -3.77 3.74 -8.45
N GLU A 21 -3.46 4.58 -7.45
CA GLU A 21 -2.18 4.59 -6.74
C GLU A 21 -2.31 4.05 -5.30
N ASN A 22 -1.21 3.54 -4.78
CA ASN A 22 -1.15 2.87 -3.47
C ASN A 22 -1.07 3.81 -2.24
N GLY A 23 -1.63 5.02 -2.33
CA GLY A 23 -1.59 6.03 -1.25
C GLY A 23 -2.95 6.39 -0.66
N TRP A 24 -2.94 7.09 0.48
CA TRP A 24 -4.15 7.42 1.25
C TRP A 24 -4.95 8.59 0.66
N ASN A 25 -4.31 9.68 0.23
CA ASN A 25 -4.98 10.93 -0.20
C ASN A 25 -4.68 11.31 -1.66
N ILE A 26 -4.57 10.33 -2.55
CA ILE A 26 -4.12 10.55 -3.93
C ILE A 26 -5.14 11.38 -4.72
N GLU A 27 -6.42 11.15 -4.48
CA GLU A 27 -7.52 11.89 -5.10
C GLU A 27 -7.43 13.39 -4.83
N ALA A 28 -7.16 13.79 -3.59
CA ALA A 28 -6.99 15.19 -3.19
C ALA A 28 -5.71 15.80 -3.78
N LEU A 29 -4.63 15.01 -3.85
CA LEU A 29 -3.37 15.44 -4.46
C LEU A 29 -3.53 15.69 -5.97
N MET A 30 -4.25 14.82 -6.66
CA MET A 30 -4.58 15.00 -8.08
C MET A 30 -5.45 16.25 -8.28
N GLU A 31 -6.42 16.49 -7.39
CA GLU A 31 -7.23 17.70 -7.44
C GLU A 31 -6.39 18.97 -7.24
N SER A 32 -5.44 18.97 -6.30
CA SER A 32 -4.54 20.13 -6.12
C SER A 32 -3.68 20.39 -7.36
N TYR A 33 -3.13 19.34 -7.97
CA TYR A 33 -2.35 19.49 -9.21
C TYR A 33 -3.20 20.01 -10.37
N LEU A 34 -4.46 19.62 -10.48
CA LEU A 34 -5.36 20.15 -11.50
C LEU A 34 -5.69 21.62 -11.26
N LYS A 35 -5.88 22.03 -10.01
CA LYS A 35 -6.19 23.42 -9.61
C LYS A 35 -5.07 24.41 -9.90
N GLU A 36 -3.82 23.95 -9.95
CA GLU A 36 -2.69 24.77 -10.43
C GLU A 36 -2.86 25.23 -11.88
N TYR A 37 -3.64 24.51 -12.68
CA TYR A 37 -3.89 24.83 -14.09
C TYR A 37 -5.34 25.25 -14.34
N ILE A 38 -6.34 24.74 -13.62
CA ILE A 38 -7.76 25.01 -13.83
C ILE A 38 -8.35 25.57 -12.53
N SER A 39 -8.59 26.88 -12.49
CA SER A 39 -9.10 27.57 -11.29
C SER A 39 -10.50 27.12 -10.89
N ASP A 40 -11.37 26.84 -11.86
CA ASP A 40 -12.74 26.38 -11.64
C ASP A 40 -12.94 25.01 -12.29
N LEU A 41 -12.62 23.95 -11.55
CA LEU A 41 -12.77 22.58 -12.01
C LEU A 41 -14.25 22.22 -11.99
N SER A 42 -14.82 21.97 -13.18
CA SER A 42 -16.23 21.60 -13.33
C SER A 42 -16.63 20.42 -12.44
N SER A 43 -17.80 20.50 -11.82
CA SER A 43 -18.40 19.42 -11.01
C SER A 43 -18.68 18.12 -11.79
N SER A 44 -18.62 18.19 -13.13
CA SER A 44 -18.67 17.02 -14.03
C SER A 44 -17.39 16.19 -14.01
N VAL A 45 -16.26 16.75 -13.56
CA VAL A 45 -15.00 16.02 -13.35
C VAL A 45 -15.05 15.37 -11.97
N LYS A 46 -15.05 14.04 -11.94
CA LYS A 46 -15.04 13.23 -10.72
C LYS A 46 -13.68 12.58 -10.57
N ILE A 47 -13.03 12.80 -9.43
CA ILE A 47 -11.72 12.22 -9.13
C ILE A 47 -11.93 11.15 -8.06
N GLY A 48 -11.39 9.96 -8.32
CA GLY A 48 -11.39 8.85 -7.39
C GLY A 48 -10.03 8.20 -7.28
N ASN A 49 -9.81 7.48 -6.18
CA ASN A 49 -8.67 6.59 -6.05
C ASN A 49 -9.16 5.20 -5.62
N PRO A 50 -9.34 4.25 -6.56
CA PRO A 50 -9.78 2.90 -6.22
C PRO A 50 -8.77 2.16 -5.33
N ILE A 51 -9.23 1.11 -4.65
CA ILE A 51 -8.35 0.25 -3.86
C ILE A 51 -7.64 -0.74 -4.79
N MET A 52 -6.39 -0.44 -5.13
CA MET A 52 -5.58 -1.32 -5.98
C MET A 52 -4.89 -2.42 -5.16
N GLY A 53 -5.48 -3.61 -5.15
CA GLY A 53 -5.05 -4.75 -4.32
C GLY A 53 -4.34 -5.88 -5.06
N ARG A 54 -4.17 -5.80 -6.38
CA ARG A 54 -3.64 -6.91 -7.19
C ARG A 54 -2.12 -6.87 -7.26
N MET A 55 -1.46 -7.92 -6.82
CA MET A 55 -0.03 -8.13 -7.02
C MET A 55 0.21 -8.42 -8.50
N CYS A 56 0.99 -7.54 -9.12
CA CYS A 56 1.48 -7.71 -10.47
C CYS A 56 2.92 -7.23 -10.60
N ARG A 57 3.61 -7.76 -11.61
CA ARG A 57 4.93 -7.30 -12.05
C ARG A 57 5.08 -7.54 -13.55
N CYS A 58 5.97 -6.79 -14.16
CA CYS A 58 6.46 -7.10 -15.49
C CYS A 58 7.68 -8.03 -15.36
N GLU A 59 7.76 -9.06 -16.19
CA GLU A 59 8.94 -9.87 -16.36
C GLU A 59 9.49 -9.59 -17.76
N GLU A 60 10.74 -9.13 -17.83
CA GLU A 60 11.43 -8.87 -19.10
C GLU A 60 12.27 -10.08 -19.51
N ASN A 61 12.62 -10.15 -20.79
CA ASN A 61 13.50 -11.18 -21.35
C ASN A 61 13.01 -12.63 -21.08
N ILE A 62 11.69 -12.85 -21.15
CA ILE A 62 11.12 -14.19 -21.01
C ILE A 62 11.55 -15.10 -22.17
N LYS A 63 11.74 -16.38 -21.86
CA LYS A 63 12.09 -17.42 -22.84
C LYS A 63 10.82 -18.04 -23.41
N LYS A 64 10.81 -18.38 -24.71
CA LYS A 64 9.68 -19.09 -25.36
C LYS A 64 9.32 -20.42 -24.70
N GLU A 65 10.32 -21.11 -24.15
CA GLU A 65 10.14 -22.38 -23.41
C GLU A 65 10.06 -22.18 -21.88
N GLY A 66 9.78 -20.95 -21.44
CA GLY A 66 9.69 -20.58 -20.02
C GLY A 66 8.30 -20.81 -19.41
N VAL A 67 8.19 -20.55 -18.10
CA VAL A 67 6.91 -20.64 -17.35
C VAL A 67 5.93 -19.52 -17.72
N TYR A 68 6.43 -18.44 -18.31
CA TYR A 68 5.65 -17.25 -18.61
C TYR A 68 5.43 -17.11 -20.11
N GLN A 69 4.22 -16.71 -20.48
CA GLN A 69 3.83 -16.40 -21.85
C GLN A 69 4.00 -14.89 -22.10
N SER A 70 4.44 -14.54 -23.31
CA SER A 70 4.55 -13.13 -23.71
C SER A 70 3.20 -12.46 -23.78
N VAL A 71 3.19 -11.13 -23.62
CA VAL A 71 1.95 -10.35 -23.77
C VAL A 71 1.40 -10.37 -25.21
N ALA A 72 2.27 -10.61 -26.20
CA ALA A 72 1.95 -10.84 -27.60
C ALA A 72 3.16 -11.49 -28.32
N ASP A 73 2.96 -11.99 -29.55
CA ASP A 73 3.91 -12.87 -30.24
C ASP A 73 5.32 -12.28 -30.43
N ASP A 74 5.41 -10.97 -30.69
CA ASP A 74 6.68 -10.26 -30.93
C ASP A 74 7.30 -9.62 -29.68
N PHE A 75 6.74 -9.90 -28.50
CA PHE A 75 7.23 -9.37 -27.24
C PHE A 75 8.03 -10.40 -26.46
N ASN A 76 9.12 -9.96 -25.85
CA ASN A 76 9.93 -10.77 -24.96
C ASN A 76 9.67 -10.47 -23.48
N TRP A 77 8.49 -9.92 -23.14
CA TRP A 77 8.10 -9.62 -21.77
C TRP A 77 6.67 -10.09 -21.47
N ALA A 78 6.38 -10.29 -20.19
CA ALA A 78 5.11 -10.79 -19.66
C ALA A 78 4.59 -9.90 -18.53
N VAL A 79 3.27 -9.86 -18.36
CA VAL A 79 2.63 -9.37 -17.12
C VAL A 79 2.27 -10.56 -16.26
N ILE A 80 2.91 -10.67 -15.11
CA ILE A 80 2.59 -11.71 -14.13
C ILE A 80 1.68 -11.06 -13.10
N ALA A 81 0.48 -11.61 -12.96
CA ALA A 81 -0.49 -11.13 -11.99
C ALA A 81 -1.14 -12.30 -11.27
N GLU A 82 -1.42 -12.12 -9.98
CA GLU A 82 -2.14 -13.13 -9.22
C GLU A 82 -3.62 -13.26 -9.69
N PRO A 83 -4.31 -14.36 -9.32
CA PRO A 83 -5.70 -14.59 -9.69
C PRO A 83 -6.70 -13.58 -9.09
N TRP A 84 -6.39 -13.01 -7.93
CA TRP A 84 -7.26 -12.03 -7.29
C TRP A 84 -7.44 -10.79 -8.18
N TYR A 85 -8.68 -10.34 -8.33
CA TYR A 85 -9.00 -9.11 -9.04
C TYR A 85 -10.21 -8.42 -8.39
N GLY A 86 -10.21 -7.09 -8.46
CA GLY A 86 -11.26 -6.24 -7.91
C GLY A 86 -10.78 -4.81 -7.89
N ILE A 87 -11.68 -3.89 -8.22
CA ILE A 87 -11.46 -2.44 -8.22
C ILE A 87 -12.57 -1.83 -7.34
N PRO A 88 -12.45 -1.93 -6.01
CA PRO A 88 -13.35 -1.23 -5.10
C PRO A 88 -13.31 0.27 -5.36
N LEU A 89 -14.49 0.86 -5.43
CA LEU A 89 -14.74 2.27 -5.65
C LEU A 89 -15.86 2.73 -4.72
N VAL A 90 -15.81 3.99 -4.29
CA VAL A 90 -16.94 4.60 -3.59
C VAL A 90 -18.16 4.64 -4.50
N GLU A 91 -19.34 4.34 -3.94
CA GLU A 91 -20.61 4.28 -4.66
C GLU A 91 -20.93 5.56 -5.46
N SER A 92 -20.54 6.73 -4.96
CA SER A 92 -20.74 8.02 -5.64
C SER A 92 -20.03 8.12 -6.99
N ILE A 93 -19.02 7.28 -7.23
CA ILE A 93 -18.33 7.11 -8.51
C ILE A 93 -18.85 5.86 -9.23
N ALA A 94 -18.91 4.72 -8.54
CA ALA A 94 -19.15 3.41 -9.14
C ALA A 94 -20.57 3.22 -9.72
N LYS A 95 -21.54 4.04 -9.34
CA LYS A 95 -22.93 3.96 -9.84
C LYS A 95 -23.11 4.49 -11.27
N ASP A 96 -22.11 5.20 -11.81
CA ASP A 96 -22.18 5.66 -13.20
C ASP A 96 -22.08 4.48 -14.18
N LYS A 97 -22.87 4.52 -15.26
CA LYS A 97 -22.94 3.48 -16.29
C LYS A 97 -21.62 3.18 -16.99
N VAL A 98 -20.63 4.09 -16.91
CA VAL A 98 -19.28 3.86 -17.44
C VAL A 98 -18.56 2.74 -16.70
N PHE A 99 -18.92 2.47 -15.43
CA PHE A 99 -18.38 1.38 -14.63
C PHE A 99 -19.28 0.16 -14.76
N PHE A 100 -18.86 -0.78 -15.61
CA PHE A 100 -19.60 -2.02 -15.87
C PHE A 100 -18.70 -3.25 -15.68
N GLY A 101 -19.33 -4.38 -15.37
CA GLY A 101 -18.66 -5.66 -15.15
C GLY A 101 -18.26 -5.91 -13.70
N ARG A 102 -17.92 -7.17 -13.40
CA ARG A 102 -17.69 -7.65 -12.02
C ARG A 102 -16.41 -7.11 -11.36
N ALA A 103 -15.52 -6.49 -12.15
CA ALA A 103 -14.28 -5.94 -11.64
C ALA A 103 -14.51 -4.69 -10.79
N PHE A 104 -15.45 -3.81 -11.18
CA PHE A 104 -15.77 -2.62 -10.41
C PHE A 104 -16.73 -2.99 -9.27
N GLN A 105 -16.28 -2.74 -8.04
CA GLN A 105 -17.01 -3.11 -6.84
C GLN A 105 -17.45 -1.83 -6.13
N ALA A 106 -18.74 -1.52 -6.20
CA ALA A 106 -19.29 -0.37 -5.49
C ALA A 106 -19.28 -0.64 -3.98
N LYS A 107 -18.79 0.34 -3.21
CA LYS A 107 -18.67 0.28 -1.75
C LYS A 107 -19.23 1.54 -1.12
N GLY A 108 -19.99 1.38 -0.04
CA GLY A 108 -20.39 2.52 0.79
C GLY A 108 -19.16 3.24 1.34
N GLU A 109 -19.25 4.53 1.65
CA GLU A 109 -18.08 5.34 2.05
C GLU A 109 -17.34 4.75 3.26
N ARG A 110 -18.10 4.28 4.24
CA ARG A 110 -17.58 3.67 5.47
C ARG A 110 -16.85 2.36 5.20
N GLU A 111 -17.47 1.47 4.44
CA GLU A 111 -16.89 0.19 4.02
C GLU A 111 -15.64 0.42 3.15
N PHE A 112 -15.71 1.35 2.20
CA PHE A 112 -14.57 1.71 1.35
C PHE A 112 -13.38 2.20 2.18
N SER A 113 -13.60 3.08 3.16
CA SER A 113 -12.56 3.56 4.07
C SER A 113 -11.93 2.42 4.88
N ALA A 114 -12.77 1.50 5.38
CA ALA A 114 -12.32 0.32 6.12
C ALA A 114 -11.47 -0.61 5.24
N LEU A 115 -11.94 -0.94 4.03
CA LEU A 115 -11.21 -1.77 3.07
C LEU A 115 -9.90 -1.11 2.61
N LYS A 116 -9.90 0.22 2.40
CA LYS A 116 -8.69 0.97 2.03
C LYS A 116 -7.67 0.87 3.16
N ARG A 117 -8.10 1.06 4.42
CA ARG A 117 -7.23 0.92 5.61
C ARG A 117 -6.74 -0.51 5.79
N MET A 118 -7.61 -1.50 5.63
CA MET A 118 -7.27 -2.91 5.72
C MET A 118 -6.19 -3.29 4.70
N LYS A 119 -6.37 -2.93 3.42
CA LYS A 119 -5.35 -3.15 2.38
C LYS A 119 -4.06 -2.40 2.68
N PHE A 120 -4.17 -1.16 3.14
CA PHE A 120 -3.02 -0.30 3.41
C PHE A 120 -2.13 -0.81 4.56
N LEU A 121 -2.71 -1.48 5.56
CA LEU A 121 -1.97 -2.05 6.68
C LEU A 121 -1.61 -3.53 6.45
N LEU A 122 -2.58 -4.37 6.10
CA LEU A 122 -2.33 -5.81 5.95
C LEU A 122 -1.53 -6.11 4.68
N HIS A 123 -1.97 -5.68 3.50
CA HIS A 123 -1.22 -5.96 2.28
C HIS A 123 0.06 -5.10 2.21
N ASN A 124 -0.11 -3.78 2.14
CA ASN A 124 1.00 -2.86 1.94
C ASN A 124 1.98 -2.83 3.12
N GLY A 125 1.48 -2.96 4.36
CA GLY A 125 2.30 -2.98 5.57
C GLY A 125 3.04 -4.31 5.75
N THR A 126 2.38 -5.47 5.57
CA THR A 126 3.08 -6.78 5.65
C THR A 126 4.12 -6.94 4.55
N HIS A 127 3.83 -6.48 3.33
CA HIS A 127 4.81 -6.48 2.24
C HIS A 127 6.03 -5.64 2.59
N ALA A 128 5.81 -4.43 3.13
CA ALA A 128 6.90 -3.59 3.61
C ALA A 128 7.67 -4.24 4.77
N PHE A 129 6.98 -4.81 5.75
CA PHE A 129 7.63 -5.47 6.90
C PHE A 129 8.57 -6.58 6.45
N LEU A 130 8.06 -7.50 5.63
CA LEU A 130 8.84 -8.61 5.09
C LEU A 130 9.98 -8.14 4.17
N SER A 131 9.75 -7.13 3.32
CA SER A 131 10.80 -6.64 2.42
C SER A 131 11.94 -5.95 3.17
N HIS A 132 11.65 -5.06 4.11
CA HIS A 132 12.71 -4.31 4.81
C HIS A 132 13.55 -5.24 5.70
N LEU A 133 12.91 -6.15 6.44
CA LEU A 133 13.62 -7.07 7.32
C LEU A 133 14.33 -8.17 6.51
N GLY A 134 13.70 -8.66 5.44
CA GLY A 134 14.31 -9.59 4.50
C GLY A 134 15.56 -9.01 3.84
N TYR A 135 15.50 -7.74 3.41
CA TYR A 135 16.66 -7.05 2.83
C TYR A 135 17.83 -6.94 3.82
N LEU A 136 17.55 -6.53 5.06
CA LEU A 136 18.58 -6.44 6.10
C LEU A 136 19.21 -7.80 6.45
N LYS A 137 18.46 -8.89 6.24
CA LYS A 137 18.93 -10.28 6.38
C LYS A 137 19.62 -10.85 5.13
N GLY A 138 19.70 -10.09 4.04
CA GLY A 138 20.35 -10.52 2.80
C GLY A 138 19.50 -11.40 1.88
N TYR A 139 18.18 -11.44 2.09
CA TYR A 139 17.27 -12.15 1.19
C TYR A 139 17.03 -11.38 -0.11
N SER A 140 16.89 -12.13 -1.20
CA SER A 140 16.71 -11.59 -2.56
C SER A 140 15.26 -11.65 -3.03
N HIS A 141 14.48 -12.63 -2.56
CA HIS A 141 13.09 -12.85 -2.96
C HIS A 141 12.19 -13.18 -1.77
N PHE A 142 10.91 -12.79 -1.87
CA PHE A 142 9.94 -13.01 -0.79
C PHE A 142 9.69 -14.48 -0.48
N TYR A 143 9.65 -15.36 -1.50
CA TYR A 143 9.41 -16.79 -1.26
C TYR A 143 10.48 -17.44 -0.38
N GLN A 144 11.69 -16.88 -0.31
CA GLN A 144 12.76 -17.37 0.57
C GLN A 144 12.40 -17.16 2.05
N LEU A 145 11.57 -16.16 2.35
CA LEU A 145 11.13 -15.85 3.71
C LEU A 145 10.12 -16.88 4.25
N ALA A 146 9.61 -17.79 3.41
CA ALA A 146 8.76 -18.90 3.84
C ALA A 146 9.48 -19.83 4.83
N GLU A 147 10.82 -19.89 4.79
CA GLU A 147 11.65 -20.69 5.69
C GLU A 147 12.14 -19.89 6.91
N GLU A 148 11.94 -18.57 6.95
CA GLU A 148 12.36 -17.69 8.04
C GLU A 148 11.36 -17.68 9.20
N LYS A 149 11.38 -18.76 10.00
CA LYS A 149 10.42 -18.99 11.09
C LYS A 149 10.25 -17.81 12.05
N GLU A 150 11.34 -17.18 12.48
CA GLU A 150 11.26 -16.02 13.38
C GLU A 150 10.63 -14.80 12.71
N LEU A 151 10.94 -14.54 11.44
CA LEU A 151 10.36 -13.42 10.72
C LEU A 151 8.86 -13.62 10.47
N LEU A 152 8.45 -14.85 10.12
CA LEU A 152 7.05 -15.19 9.96
C LEU A 152 6.29 -15.11 11.29
N ARG A 153 6.88 -15.56 12.39
CA ARG A 153 6.30 -15.41 13.74
C ARG A 153 6.06 -13.95 14.08
N LEU A 154 7.01 -13.07 13.77
CA LEU A 154 6.84 -11.63 13.94
C LEU A 154 5.78 -11.05 13.00
N ALA A 155 5.76 -11.44 11.73
CA ALA A 155 4.73 -11.00 10.78
C ALA A 155 3.32 -11.37 11.27
N HIS A 156 3.13 -12.60 11.74
CA HIS A 156 1.88 -13.04 12.35
C HIS A 156 1.51 -12.23 13.60
N LYS A 157 2.46 -11.96 14.51
CA LYS A 157 2.23 -11.10 15.67
C LYS A 157 1.79 -9.69 15.24
N MET A 158 2.51 -9.07 14.31
CA MET A 158 2.16 -7.73 13.78
C MET A 158 0.76 -7.72 13.16
N MET A 159 0.44 -8.71 12.35
CA MET A 159 -0.86 -8.79 11.67
C MET A 159 -1.99 -9.00 12.70
N ASN A 160 -1.89 -10.01 13.55
CA ASN A 160 -2.98 -10.42 14.42
C ASN A 160 -3.13 -9.53 15.65
N ASP A 161 -2.03 -9.24 16.34
CA ASP A 161 -2.06 -8.61 17.67
C ASP A 161 -2.09 -7.07 17.59
N GLU A 162 -1.68 -6.50 16.45
CA GLU A 162 -1.58 -5.06 16.25
C GLU A 162 -2.54 -4.55 15.17
N ILE A 163 -2.41 -5.05 13.93
CA ILE A 163 -3.16 -4.52 12.78
C ILE A 163 -4.64 -4.93 12.82
N ILE A 164 -4.94 -6.23 12.89
CA ILE A 164 -6.32 -6.76 12.82
C ILE A 164 -7.14 -6.22 13.99
N ARG A 165 -6.58 -6.25 15.20
CA ARG A 165 -7.22 -5.67 16.39
C ARG A 165 -7.56 -4.19 16.23
N ALA A 166 -6.63 -3.38 15.72
CA ALA A 166 -6.89 -1.97 15.45
C ALA A 166 -7.94 -1.74 14.35
N LEU A 167 -7.96 -2.58 13.31
CA LEU A 167 -8.97 -2.51 12.25
C LEU A 167 -10.36 -2.82 12.80
N LEU A 168 -10.52 -3.94 13.50
CA LEU A 168 -11.81 -4.39 14.03
C LEU A 168 -12.35 -3.44 15.11
N SER A 169 -11.49 -2.81 15.92
CA SER A 169 -11.94 -1.81 16.90
C SER A 169 -12.44 -0.51 16.26
N ASN A 170 -11.90 -0.14 15.08
CA ASN A 170 -12.27 1.11 14.41
C ASN A 170 -13.38 0.96 13.40
N TYR A 171 -13.61 -0.26 12.88
CA TYR A 171 -14.61 -0.56 11.86
C TYR A 171 -15.49 -1.77 12.21
N PRO A 172 -15.99 -1.90 13.46
CA PRO A 172 -16.76 -3.07 13.88
C PRO A 172 -18.11 -3.21 13.17
N ASP A 173 -18.57 -2.12 12.56
CA ASP A 173 -19.83 -2.00 11.82
C ASP A 173 -19.76 -2.53 10.38
N VAL A 174 -18.56 -2.61 9.81
CA VAL A 174 -18.37 -2.93 8.38
C VAL A 174 -17.27 -3.94 8.09
N LEU A 175 -16.48 -4.35 9.09
CA LEU A 175 -15.51 -5.43 8.96
C LEU A 175 -15.94 -6.64 9.79
N ASP A 176 -16.02 -7.79 9.13
CA ASP A 176 -16.17 -9.08 9.79
C ASP A 176 -14.80 -9.64 10.20
N GLU A 177 -14.71 -10.17 11.42
CA GLU A 177 -13.46 -10.72 11.96
C GLU A 177 -12.94 -11.91 11.15
N ASN A 178 -13.81 -12.81 10.69
CA ASN A 178 -13.38 -13.97 9.92
C ASN A 178 -12.90 -13.54 8.53
N GLU A 179 -13.59 -12.59 7.89
CA GLU A 179 -13.16 -12.02 6.61
C GLU A 179 -11.79 -11.35 6.70
N VAL A 180 -11.55 -10.55 7.75
CA VAL A 180 -10.26 -9.87 7.97
C VAL A 180 -9.14 -10.90 8.22
N ASN A 181 -9.38 -11.92 9.04
CA ASN A 181 -8.40 -12.98 9.30
C ASN A 181 -8.10 -13.81 8.04
N ASN A 182 -9.13 -14.18 7.28
CA ASN A 182 -8.98 -14.89 6.01
C ASN A 182 -8.18 -14.06 5.00
N TYR A 183 -8.45 -12.75 4.93
CA TYR A 183 -7.70 -11.83 4.10
C TYR A 183 -6.23 -11.77 4.52
N ALA A 184 -5.94 -11.70 5.82
CA ALA A 184 -4.58 -11.68 6.35
C ALA A 184 -3.78 -12.95 5.96
N ILE A 185 -4.38 -14.14 6.11
CA ILE A 185 -3.79 -15.41 5.68
C ILE A 185 -3.53 -15.42 4.17
N ASP A 186 -4.50 -14.98 3.37
CA ASP A 186 -4.36 -14.91 1.91
C ASP A 186 -3.23 -13.97 1.48
N ILE A 187 -3.13 -12.79 2.09
CA ILE A 187 -2.06 -11.83 1.82
C ILE A 187 -0.68 -12.44 2.08
N LEU A 188 -0.47 -13.11 3.21
CA LEU A 188 0.82 -13.71 3.51
C LEU A 188 1.18 -14.80 2.48
N ARG A 189 0.22 -15.64 2.11
CA ARG A 189 0.39 -16.66 1.07
C ARG A 189 0.75 -16.04 -0.29
N ARG A 190 0.11 -14.94 -0.67
CA ARG A 190 0.34 -14.24 -1.94
C ARG A 190 1.72 -13.59 -1.98
N ILE A 191 2.12 -12.93 -0.90
CA ILE A 191 3.45 -12.31 -0.76
C ILE A 191 4.56 -13.36 -0.92
N LEU A 192 4.39 -14.53 -0.29
CA LEU A 192 5.40 -15.60 -0.28
C LEU A 192 5.32 -16.53 -1.50
N CYS A 193 4.47 -16.24 -2.48
CA CYS A 193 4.23 -17.13 -3.62
C CYS A 193 5.50 -17.32 -4.49
N PRO A 194 6.05 -18.55 -4.60
CA PRO A 194 7.26 -18.81 -5.36
C PRO A 194 7.07 -18.62 -6.87
N VAL A 195 5.85 -18.81 -7.39
CA VAL A 195 5.53 -18.59 -8.81
C VAL A 195 5.57 -17.11 -9.17
N PHE A 196 5.20 -16.24 -8.23
CA PHE A 196 5.23 -14.80 -8.45
C PHE A 196 6.66 -14.26 -8.46
N LYS A 197 7.65 -14.94 -7.85
CA LYS A 197 9.08 -14.55 -7.84
C LYS A 197 9.30 -13.06 -7.51
N ASP A 198 8.57 -12.55 -6.52
CA ASP A 198 8.72 -11.16 -6.12
C ASP A 198 10.09 -10.92 -5.48
N SER A 199 10.82 -9.94 -5.99
CA SER A 199 12.12 -9.56 -5.44
C SER A 199 11.96 -8.68 -4.21
N ILE A 200 12.84 -8.87 -3.22
CA ILE A 200 12.95 -7.99 -2.07
C ILE A 200 13.32 -6.56 -2.50
N GLU A 201 14.16 -6.41 -3.53
CA GLU A 201 14.53 -5.12 -4.12
C GLU A 201 13.30 -4.30 -4.54
N ARG A 202 12.36 -4.91 -5.29
CA ARG A 202 11.08 -4.27 -5.63
C ARG A 202 10.26 -3.93 -4.39
N GLY A 203 10.30 -4.76 -3.36
CA GLY A 203 9.62 -4.52 -2.09
C GLY A 203 10.14 -3.31 -1.33
N ILE A 204 11.46 -3.08 -1.35
CA ILE A 204 12.07 -1.92 -0.69
C ILE A 204 12.08 -0.66 -1.55
N ARG A 205 11.75 -0.73 -2.85
CA ARG A 205 11.65 0.46 -3.72
C ARG A 205 10.77 1.54 -3.09
N GLY A 206 11.28 2.76 -3.04
CA GLY A 206 10.60 3.89 -2.40
C GLY A 206 10.53 3.79 -0.86
N SER A 207 11.45 3.06 -0.22
CA SER A 207 11.53 2.93 1.25
C SER A 207 11.60 4.29 1.96
N LEU A 208 12.27 5.28 1.36
CA LEU A 208 12.36 6.64 1.91
C LEU A 208 10.98 7.30 1.92
N GLU A 209 10.27 7.25 0.80
CA GLU A 209 8.95 7.83 0.63
C GLU A 209 7.94 7.17 1.57
N LYS A 210 8.05 5.86 1.81
CA LYS A 210 7.21 5.12 2.76
C LYS A 210 7.35 5.60 4.22
N LEU A 211 8.44 6.30 4.56
CA LEU A 211 8.65 6.92 5.88
C LEU A 211 7.99 8.30 6.02
N LYS A 212 7.40 8.86 4.95
CA LYS A 212 6.65 10.12 5.06
C LYS A 212 5.45 9.98 6.01
N PRO A 213 5.00 11.06 6.66
CA PRO A 213 3.98 10.99 7.72
C PRO A 213 2.65 10.37 7.27
N GLU A 214 2.24 10.69 6.04
CA GLU A 214 0.99 10.23 5.42
C GLU A 214 1.12 8.85 4.75
N GLU A 215 2.32 8.29 4.69
CA GLU A 215 2.58 6.98 4.09
C GLU A 215 2.48 5.85 5.12
N ARG A 216 2.46 4.62 4.60
CA ARG A 216 2.05 3.42 5.35
C ARG A 216 2.82 3.12 6.63
N LEU A 217 4.09 3.50 6.72
CA LEU A 217 4.89 3.19 7.91
C LEU A 217 4.48 4.07 9.09
N ILE A 218 4.50 5.39 8.91
CA ILE A 218 4.20 6.31 10.02
C ILE A 218 2.70 6.38 10.31
N SER A 219 1.88 6.55 9.28
CA SER A 219 0.43 6.63 9.46
C SER A 219 -0.18 5.32 9.98
N GLY A 220 0.44 4.17 9.68
CA GLY A 220 0.02 2.88 10.20
C GLY A 220 0.32 2.70 11.68
N ALA A 221 1.54 3.05 12.12
CA ALA A 221 1.88 3.05 13.55
C ALA A 221 0.97 4.01 14.35
N LYS A 222 0.69 5.19 13.78
CA LYS A 222 -0.25 6.16 14.37
C LYS A 222 -1.66 5.61 14.48
N PHE A 223 -2.15 4.93 13.44
CA PHE A 223 -3.47 4.30 13.46
C PHE A 223 -3.56 3.21 14.53
N ILE A 224 -2.57 2.32 14.62
CA ILE A 224 -2.56 1.25 15.62
C ILE A 224 -2.61 1.83 17.04
N ILE A 225 -1.77 2.83 17.33
CA ILE A 225 -1.72 3.43 18.67
C ILE A 225 -2.95 4.26 19.02
N SER A 226 -3.52 5.00 18.06
CA SER A 226 -4.77 5.73 18.29
C SER A 226 -5.96 4.80 18.52
N SER A 227 -5.84 3.53 18.10
CA SER A 227 -6.84 2.49 18.30
C SER A 227 -6.74 1.79 19.65
N GLY A 228 -5.77 2.17 20.49
CA GLY A 228 -5.54 1.56 21.80
C GLY A 228 -4.59 0.36 21.81
N PHE A 229 -3.90 0.06 20.70
CA PHE A 229 -2.96 -1.05 20.58
C PHE A 229 -1.53 -0.55 20.42
N LEU A 230 -0.52 -1.32 20.86
CA LEU A 230 0.87 -0.91 20.71
C LEU A 230 1.46 -1.44 19.39
N PRO A 231 2.05 -0.60 18.52
CA PRO A 231 2.71 -1.03 17.29
C PRO A 231 4.13 -1.55 17.57
N GLU A 232 4.28 -2.56 18.43
CA GLU A 232 5.59 -3.05 18.87
C GLU A 232 6.40 -3.67 17.73
N VAL A 233 5.81 -4.61 17.01
CA VAL A 233 6.42 -5.29 15.87
C VAL A 233 6.33 -4.40 14.63
N TYR A 234 5.23 -3.66 14.45
CA TYR A 234 5.09 -2.71 13.37
C TYR A 234 6.19 -1.63 13.37
N ALA A 235 6.67 -1.21 14.56
CA ALA A 235 7.78 -0.26 14.67
C ALA A 235 9.10 -0.79 14.09
N MET A 236 9.31 -2.11 14.07
CA MET A 236 10.54 -2.72 13.54
C MET A 236 10.74 -2.40 12.05
N MET A 237 9.67 -2.34 11.25
CA MET A 237 9.82 -1.98 9.84
C MET A 237 10.09 -0.49 9.60
N ILE A 238 9.71 0.40 10.53
CA ILE A 238 10.14 1.80 10.50
C ILE A 238 11.64 1.87 10.76
N ALA A 239 12.13 1.20 11.81
CA ALA A 239 13.56 1.13 12.13
C ALA A 239 14.37 0.56 10.95
N ALA A 240 13.89 -0.54 10.36
CA ALA A 240 14.54 -1.15 9.22
C ALA A 240 14.57 -0.25 7.98
N ALA A 241 13.46 0.44 7.66
CA ALA A 241 13.43 1.39 6.56
C ALA A 241 14.42 2.56 6.77
N ILE A 242 14.55 3.07 7.99
CA ILE A 242 15.54 4.11 8.32
C ILE A 242 16.95 3.57 8.11
N GLU A 243 17.26 2.37 8.62
CA GLU A 243 18.58 1.76 8.50
C GLU A 243 18.97 1.49 7.03
N ILE A 244 18.04 0.99 6.22
CA ILE A 244 18.24 0.79 4.78
C ILE A 244 18.61 2.10 4.11
N ASN A 245 17.82 3.15 4.35
CA ASN A 245 18.06 4.45 3.73
C ASN A 245 19.34 5.13 4.23
N LYS A 246 19.78 4.86 5.47
CA LYS A 246 21.08 5.31 5.96
C LYS A 246 22.23 4.57 5.27
N LYS A 247 22.16 3.24 5.15
CA LYS A 247 23.17 2.43 4.45
C LYS A 247 23.33 2.84 2.98
N GLU A 248 22.23 3.22 2.34
CA GLU A 248 22.23 3.70 0.95
C GLU A 248 22.52 5.21 0.81
N GLY A 249 22.83 5.90 1.91
CA GLY A 249 23.17 7.33 1.90
C GLY A 249 22.01 8.29 1.61
N ARG A 250 20.77 7.78 1.54
CA ARG A 250 19.53 8.53 1.29
C ARG A 250 19.02 9.28 2.53
N LEU A 251 19.37 8.80 3.73
CA LEU A 251 19.13 9.47 5.01
C LEU A 251 20.43 9.68 5.79
N LYS A 252 20.53 10.80 6.49
CA LYS A 252 21.68 11.16 7.34
C LYS A 252 21.19 11.75 8.67
N GLY A 253 22.02 11.66 9.70
CA GLY A 253 21.74 12.20 11.03
C GLY A 253 21.38 11.13 12.07
N SER A 254 21.07 11.60 13.28
CA SER A 254 20.65 10.72 14.38
C SER A 254 19.25 10.16 14.12
N LEU A 255 18.97 8.99 14.69
CA LEU A 255 17.64 8.37 14.60
C LEU A 255 16.54 9.32 15.10
N GLU A 256 16.81 10.06 16.17
CA GLU A 256 15.88 11.05 16.71
C GLU A 256 15.54 12.16 15.71
N ARG A 257 16.54 12.78 15.08
CA ARG A 257 16.27 13.82 14.06
C ARG A 257 15.53 13.26 12.86
N ILE A 258 15.85 12.03 12.43
CA ILE A 258 15.11 11.40 11.33
C ILE A 258 13.62 11.21 11.70
N LEU A 259 13.34 10.78 12.94
CA LEU A 259 11.97 10.58 13.40
C LEU A 259 11.19 11.90 13.55
N LEU A 260 11.85 12.95 14.05
CA LEU A 260 11.20 14.25 14.27
C LEU A 260 11.09 15.09 12.99
N ASP A 261 12.15 15.15 12.19
CA ASP A 261 12.26 16.08 11.06
C ASP A 261 11.71 15.46 9.77
N TYR A 262 12.11 14.22 9.46
CA TYR A 262 11.70 13.54 8.23
C TYR A 262 10.35 12.83 8.38
N CYS A 263 10.20 12.03 9.44
CA CYS A 263 8.98 11.28 9.71
C CYS A 263 7.88 12.15 10.36
N GLN A 264 8.22 13.40 10.76
CA GLN A 264 7.33 14.37 11.40
C GLN A 264 6.55 13.80 12.60
N LEU A 265 7.20 12.92 13.37
CA LEU A 265 6.67 12.49 14.66
C LEU A 265 6.80 13.64 15.67
N LYS A 266 5.75 13.89 16.43
CA LYS A 266 5.72 14.93 17.46
C LYS A 266 6.21 14.34 18.77
N ALA A 267 7.30 14.86 19.33
CA ALA A 267 7.97 14.29 20.50
C ALA A 267 7.02 13.90 21.64
N ASP A 268 6.04 14.76 21.99
CA ASP A 268 5.10 14.48 23.07
C ASP A 268 3.95 13.55 22.66
N LYS A 269 3.37 13.78 21.48
CA LYS A 269 2.17 13.04 21.03
C LYS A 269 2.50 11.64 20.51
N ASP A 270 3.67 11.49 19.91
CA ASP A 270 4.15 10.27 19.27
C ASP A 270 5.27 9.60 20.08
N LYS A 271 5.47 10.01 21.35
CA LYS A 271 6.54 9.54 22.25
C LYS A 271 6.67 8.02 22.24
N LYS A 272 5.55 7.31 22.34
CA LYS A 272 5.55 5.85 22.43
C LYS A 272 6.00 5.19 21.12
N ILE A 273 5.62 5.74 19.96
CA ILE A 273 6.11 5.25 18.65
C ILE A 273 7.62 5.47 18.56
N ILE A 274 8.10 6.66 18.95
CA ILE A 274 9.53 7.00 18.94
C ILE A 274 10.33 6.02 19.82
N GLU A 275 9.85 5.73 21.03
CA GLU A 275 10.48 4.77 21.95
C GLU A 275 10.55 3.36 21.35
N LEU A 276 9.46 2.88 20.74
CA LEU A 276 9.40 1.56 20.12
C LEU A 276 10.39 1.44 18.96
N VAL A 277 10.45 2.46 18.10
CA VAL A 277 11.41 2.49 16.98
C VAL A 277 12.85 2.55 17.47
N LYS A 278 13.16 3.30 18.54
CA LYS A 278 14.50 3.35 19.14
C LYS A 278 14.95 2.04 19.78
N LYS A 279 14.00 1.19 20.21
CA LYS A 279 14.27 -0.12 20.83
C LYS A 279 14.42 -1.26 19.80
N SER A 280 13.88 -1.07 18.60
CA SER A 280 13.78 -2.10 17.54
C SER A 280 15.11 -2.43 16.89
#